data_AF-A0A9E3BG40-F1
#
_entry.id   AF-A0A9E3BG40-F1
#
_cell.length_a   1.000
_cell.length_b   1.000
_cell.length_c   1.000
_cell.angle_alpha   90.00
_cell.angle_beta   90.00
_cell.angle_gamma   90.00
#
_symmetry.space_group_name_H-M   'P 1'
#
loop_
_entity.id
_entity.type
_entity.pdbx_description
1 polymer ?
#
loop_
_entity_poly.entity_id
_entity_poly.type
_entity_poly.pdbx_seq_one_letter_code
_entity_poly.pdbx_strand_id
1 'polypeptide(L)'
;AALLSGLVAAMARSEPIARAVRAGFVATWREAVRRVLERGVARGDLRAETDLDFAVDLLGGPLFHRYLLTGGPVDEDLAGAVVETVLRGLAPSGSSPAPSTDPEPRRT
;
A
#
# COMPACT_ATOMS: atom_id res chain seq x y z
N ALA A 1 8.32 -17.97 12.80
CA ALA A 1 8.52 -17.91 11.33
C ALA A 1 7.97 -19.11 10.55
N ALA A 2 7.68 -20.29 11.11
CA ALA A 2 7.18 -21.43 10.31
C ALA A 2 5.66 -21.42 10.04
N LEU A 3 4.88 -20.74 10.88
CA LEU A 3 3.40 -20.78 10.85
C LEU A 3 2.81 -20.21 9.55
N LEU A 4 3.25 -19.02 9.13
CA LEU A 4 2.67 -18.33 7.99
C LEU A 4 3.02 -19.06 6.68
N SER A 5 4.28 -19.49 6.50
CA SER A 5 4.68 -20.32 5.35
C SER A 5 3.95 -21.67 5.31
N GLY A 6 3.77 -22.32 6.47
CA GLY A 6 2.98 -23.54 6.58
C GLY A 6 1.52 -23.34 6.21
N LEU A 7 0.93 -22.20 6.63
CA LEU A 7 -0.44 -21.84 6.29
C LEU A 7 -0.59 -21.56 4.79
N VAL A 8 0.31 -20.79 4.18
CA VAL A 8 0.33 -20.54 2.72
C VAL A 8 0.46 -21.85 1.95
N ALA A 9 1.34 -22.75 2.38
CA ALA A 9 1.47 -24.06 1.76
C ALA A 9 0.18 -24.92 1.91
N ALA A 10 -0.52 -24.82 3.03
CA ALA A 10 -1.80 -25.50 3.25
C ALA A 10 -2.92 -24.91 2.37
N MET A 11 -2.95 -23.59 2.19
CA MET A 11 -3.90 -22.92 1.30
C MET A 11 -3.76 -23.40 -0.15
N ALA A 12 -2.54 -23.65 -0.62
CA ALA A 12 -2.31 -24.17 -1.98
C ALA A 12 -2.87 -25.59 -2.21
N ARG A 13 -3.12 -26.35 -1.15
CA ARG A 13 -3.58 -27.75 -1.23
C ARG A 13 -5.01 -27.97 -0.72
N SER A 14 -5.65 -26.94 -0.16
CA SER A 14 -6.98 -27.05 0.45
C SER A 14 -7.77 -25.75 0.29
N GLU A 15 -8.76 -25.77 -0.61
CA GLU A 15 -9.64 -24.61 -0.81
C GLU A 15 -10.45 -24.23 0.43
N PRO A 16 -10.95 -25.16 1.27
CA PRO A 16 -11.58 -24.79 2.55
C PRO A 16 -10.65 -23.98 3.46
N ILE A 17 -9.37 -24.36 3.57
CA ILE A 17 -8.37 -23.62 4.35
C ILE A 17 -8.11 -22.26 3.69
N ALA A 18 -7.90 -22.23 2.37
CA ALA A 18 -7.67 -21.00 1.63
C ALA A 18 -8.81 -19.99 1.82
N ARG A 19 -10.06 -20.45 1.74
CA ARG A 19 -11.24 -19.63 2.00
C ARG A 19 -11.29 -19.11 3.44
N ALA A 20 -11.03 -19.96 4.43
CA ALA A 20 -11.03 -19.56 5.83
C ALA A 20 -9.96 -18.50 6.13
N VAL A 21 -8.75 -18.65 5.57
CA VAL A 21 -7.67 -17.67 5.73
C VAL A 21 -8.00 -16.36 5.03
N ARG A 22 -8.55 -16.43 3.79
CA ARG A 22 -8.96 -15.24 3.02
C ARG A 22 -10.07 -14.47 3.72
N ALA A 23 -11.13 -15.16 4.13
CA ALA A 23 -12.31 -14.54 4.76
C ALA A 23 -12.07 -14.10 6.21
N GLY A 24 -11.18 -14.77 6.93
CA GLY A 24 -10.82 -14.41 8.31
C GLY A 24 -9.66 -13.43 8.36
N PHE A 25 -8.44 -13.98 8.38
CA PHE A 25 -7.22 -13.22 8.63
C PHE A 25 -6.97 -12.13 7.57
N VAL A 26 -6.98 -12.49 6.29
CA VAL A 26 -6.64 -11.55 5.21
C VAL A 26 -7.66 -10.42 5.12
N ALA A 27 -8.96 -10.73 5.12
CA ALA A 27 -10.02 -9.73 5.08
C ALA A 27 -9.94 -8.76 6.27
N THR A 28 -9.72 -9.28 7.49
CA THR A 28 -9.61 -8.45 8.70
C THR A 28 -8.43 -7.49 8.62
N TRP A 29 -7.26 -7.99 8.19
CA TRP A 29 -6.08 -7.15 8.03
C TRP A 29 -6.28 -6.09 6.93
N ARG A 30 -6.80 -6.48 5.76
CA ARG A 30 -7.08 -5.55 4.65
C ARG A 30 -8.04 -4.44 5.07
N GLU A 31 -9.12 -4.78 5.78
CA GLU A 31 -10.09 -3.81 6.29
C GLU A 31 -9.48 -2.83 7.30
N ALA A 32 -8.61 -3.32 8.19
CA ALA A 32 -7.92 -2.46 9.15
C ALA A 32 -7.03 -1.42 8.45
N VAL A 33 -6.25 -1.84 7.46
CA VAL A 33 -5.38 -0.95 6.67
C VAL A 33 -6.21 0.01 5.82
N ARG A 34 -7.25 -0.50 5.15
CA ARG A 34 -8.14 0.31 4.32
C ARG A 34 -8.74 1.47 5.12
N ARG A 35 -9.28 1.21 6.32
CA ARG A 35 -9.83 2.27 7.19
C ARG A 35 -8.80 3.35 7.56
N VAL A 36 -7.52 3.01 7.68
CA VAL A 36 -6.46 4.00 7.91
C VAL A 36 -6.28 4.89 6.69
N LEU A 37 -6.24 4.31 5.50
CA LEU A 37 -6.10 5.04 4.24
C LEU A 37 -7.32 5.92 3.94
N GLU A 38 -8.54 5.43 4.22
CA GLU A 38 -9.78 6.22 4.10
C GLU A 38 -9.71 7.50 4.95
N ARG A 39 -9.19 7.39 6.18
CA ARG A 39 -8.97 8.58 7.01
C ARG A 39 -7.89 9.50 6.43
N GLY A 40 -6.87 8.96 5.76
CA GLY A 40 -5.86 9.74 5.06
C GLY A 40 -6.45 10.55 3.91
N VAL A 41 -7.30 9.93 3.09
CA VAL A 41 -8.06 10.62 2.04
C VAL A 41 -8.95 11.71 2.62
N ALA A 42 -9.71 11.40 3.67
CA ALA A 42 -10.61 12.36 4.30
C ALA A 42 -9.90 13.60 4.88
N ARG A 43 -8.64 13.46 5.31
CA ARG A 43 -7.79 14.57 5.76
C ARG A 43 -7.10 15.33 4.63
N GLY A 44 -7.11 14.80 3.42
CA GLY A 44 -6.33 15.33 2.29
C GLY A 44 -4.85 14.94 2.31
N ASP A 45 -4.45 13.97 3.16
CA ASP A 45 -3.08 13.45 3.18
C ASP A 45 -2.77 12.56 1.97
N LEU A 46 -3.82 12.02 1.32
CA LEU A 46 -3.76 11.17 0.13
C LEU A 46 -4.63 11.76 -0.97
N ARG A 47 -4.32 11.49 -2.24
CA ARG A 47 -5.18 11.83 -3.38
C ARG A 47 -6.56 11.23 -3.20
N ALA A 48 -7.61 12.00 -3.46
CA ALA A 48 -8.99 11.55 -3.36
C ALA A 48 -9.28 10.34 -4.27
N GLU A 49 -8.59 10.28 -5.41
CA GLU A 49 -8.83 9.28 -6.47
C GLU A 49 -7.99 8.02 -6.27
N THR A 50 -7.39 7.86 -5.09
CA THR A 50 -6.56 6.71 -4.75
C THR A 50 -7.38 5.43 -4.77
N ASP A 51 -6.94 4.44 -5.54
CA ASP A 51 -7.42 3.06 -5.40
C ASP A 51 -6.90 2.48 -4.08
N LEU A 52 -7.79 2.43 -3.09
CA LEU A 52 -7.46 1.97 -1.74
C LEU A 52 -7.18 0.47 -1.69
N ASP A 53 -7.81 -0.34 -2.53
CA ASP A 53 -7.59 -1.78 -2.53
C ASP A 53 -6.21 -2.12 -3.09
N PHE A 54 -5.79 -1.40 -4.13
CA PHE A 54 -4.43 -1.47 -4.65
C PHE A 54 -3.41 -0.92 -3.65
N ALA A 55 -3.70 0.19 -2.96
CA ALA A 55 -2.81 0.72 -1.93
C ALA A 55 -2.58 -0.28 -0.78
N VAL A 56 -3.62 -1.02 -0.37
CA VAL A 56 -3.47 -2.12 0.61
C VAL A 56 -2.55 -3.22 0.09
N ASP A 57 -2.68 -3.60 -1.19
CA ASP A 57 -1.78 -4.60 -1.81
C ASP A 57 -0.33 -4.12 -1.85
N LEU A 58 -0.09 -2.84 -2.15
CA LEU A 58 1.26 -2.26 -2.16
C LEU A 58 1.90 -2.24 -0.77
N LEU A 59 1.11 -2.11 0.30
CA LEU A 59 1.61 -2.14 1.67
C LEU A 59 1.94 -3.55 2.15
N GLY A 60 1.14 -4.56 1.76
CA GLY A 60 1.35 -5.95 2.17
C GLY A 60 2.31 -6.74 1.29
N GLY A 61 2.25 -6.51 -0.02
CA GLY A 61 2.94 -7.28 -1.05
C GLY A 61 4.45 -7.41 -0.82
N PRO A 62 5.19 -6.31 -0.59
CA PRO A 62 6.62 -6.37 -0.32
C PRO A 62 6.97 -7.21 0.92
N LEU A 63 6.14 -7.18 1.96
CA LEU A 63 6.35 -7.97 3.19
C LEU A 63 6.19 -9.46 2.90
N PHE A 64 5.13 -9.84 2.17
CA PHE A 64 4.92 -11.24 1.75
C PHE A 64 5.99 -11.72 0.77
N HIS A 65 6.40 -10.88 -0.19
CA HIS A 65 7.50 -11.19 -1.11
C HIS A 65 8.80 -11.43 -0.33
N ARG A 66 9.16 -10.52 0.58
CA ARG A 66 10.37 -10.64 1.41
C ARG A 66 10.35 -11.93 2.21
N TYR A 67 9.24 -12.20 2.89
CA TYR A 67 9.08 -13.34 3.79
C TYR A 67 8.99 -14.68 3.06
N LEU A 68 8.19 -14.80 1.99
CA LEU A 68 7.91 -16.08 1.32
C LEU A 68 8.94 -16.45 0.26
N LEU A 69 9.43 -15.47 -0.51
CA LEU A 69 10.25 -15.75 -1.69
C LEU A 69 11.74 -15.54 -1.42
N THR A 70 12.09 -14.43 -0.76
CA THR A 70 13.51 -14.11 -0.52
C THR A 70 14.03 -14.61 0.83
N GLY A 71 13.13 -14.91 1.78
CA GLY A 71 13.48 -15.37 3.13
C GLY A 71 14.19 -14.32 4.00
N GLY A 72 14.24 -13.05 3.59
CA GLY A 72 14.87 -11.99 4.37
C GLY A 72 14.00 -11.50 5.55
N PRO A 73 14.57 -10.67 6.44
CA PRO A 73 13.85 -10.18 7.61
C PRO A 73 12.67 -9.27 7.20
N VAL A 74 11.59 -9.37 7.97
CA VAL A 74 10.47 -8.42 7.97
C VAL A 74 10.57 -7.65 9.27
N ASP A 75 11.16 -6.47 9.19
CA ASP A 75 11.49 -5.59 10.31
C ASP A 75 10.90 -4.19 10.10
N GLU A 76 11.12 -3.32 11.08
CA GLU A 76 10.63 -1.94 11.06
C GLU A 76 11.25 -1.13 9.91
N ASP A 77 12.49 -1.41 9.53
CA ASP A 77 13.17 -0.73 8.41
C ASP A 77 12.45 -1.02 7.08
N LEU A 78 12.14 -2.30 6.82
CA LEU A 78 11.35 -2.67 5.65
C LEU A 78 9.95 -2.03 5.69
N ALA A 79 9.28 -2.11 6.83
CA ALA A 79 7.94 -1.55 6.98
C ALA A 79 7.93 -0.04 6.73
N GLY A 80 8.90 0.69 7.30
CA GLY A 80 9.07 2.12 7.12
C GLY A 80 9.34 2.48 5.66
N ALA A 81 10.24 1.77 4.98
CA ALA A 81 10.55 2.02 3.58
C ALA A 81 9.34 1.79 2.65
N VAL A 82 8.55 0.74 2.91
CA VAL A 82 7.33 0.44 2.16
C VAL A 82 6.29 1.53 2.37
N VAL A 83 6.02 1.90 3.63
CA VAL A 83 5.05 2.95 3.97
C VAL A 83 5.45 4.28 3.34
N GLU A 84 6.70 4.73 3.51
CA GLU A 84 7.19 5.99 2.93
C GLU A 84 7.03 6.01 1.41
N THR A 85 7.43 4.93 0.73
CA THR A 85 7.35 4.82 -0.73
C THR A 85 5.90 4.89 -1.21
N VAL A 86 5.00 4.14 -0.57
CA VAL A 86 3.58 4.12 -0.92
C VAL A 86 2.95 5.48 -0.64
N LEU A 87 3.11 6.03 0.56
CA LEU A 87 2.49 7.31 0.94
C LEU A 87 2.98 8.46 0.07
N ARG A 88 4.28 8.53 -0.24
CA ARG A 88 4.82 9.54 -1.17
C ARG A 88 4.23 9.39 -2.57
N GLY A 89 4.07 8.15 -3.05
CA GLY A 89 3.43 7.89 -4.34
C GLY A 89 1.93 8.23 -4.37
N LEU A 90 1.27 8.21 -3.21
CA LEU A 90 -0.16 8.49 -3.04
C LEU A 90 -0.46 9.93 -2.59
N ALA A 91 0.56 10.71 -2.24
CA ALA A 91 0.44 12.09 -1.79
C ALA A 91 -0.30 12.94 -2.84
N PRO A 92 -1.05 13.97 -2.42
CA PRO A 92 -1.68 14.91 -3.32
C PRO A 92 -0.65 15.45 -4.32
N SER A 93 -1.01 15.46 -5.60
CA SER A 93 -0.21 16.20 -6.58
C SER A 93 -0.21 17.65 -6.14
N GLY A 94 0.92 18.14 -5.63
CA GLY A 94 1.11 19.57 -5.48
C GLY A 94 0.79 20.19 -6.83
N SER A 95 -0.06 21.22 -6.86
CA SER A 95 -0.29 21.97 -8.09
C SER A 95 1.08 22.33 -8.64
N SER A 96 1.47 21.72 -9.77
CA SER A 96 2.54 22.28 -10.58
C SER A 96 2.16 23.75 -10.75
N PRO A 97 3.02 24.72 -10.41
CA PRO A 97 2.75 26.09 -10.76
C PRO A 97 2.44 26.06 -12.26
N ALA A 98 1.23 26.47 -12.65
CA ALA A 98 0.93 26.68 -14.05
C ALA A 98 2.06 27.58 -14.58
N PRO A 99 2.66 27.27 -15.74
CA PRO A 99 3.65 28.17 -16.32
C PRO A 99 2.99 29.54 -16.37
N SER A 100 3.53 30.50 -15.60
CA SER A 100 3.07 31.87 -15.66
C SER A 100 3.37 32.35 -17.07
N THR A 101 2.36 32.28 -17.93
CA THR A 101 2.29 33.11 -19.14
C THR A 101 2.07 34.54 -18.66
N ASP A 102 3.12 35.12 -18.07
CA ASP A 102 3.23 36.55 -17.95
C ASP A 102 3.85 37.01 -19.29
N PRO A 103 3.11 37.72 -20.15
CA PRO A 103 3.67 38.19 -21.41
C PRO A 103 4.74 39.23 -21.10
N GLU A 104 5.98 38.90 -21.44
CA GLU A 104 7.13 39.79 -21.36
C GLU A 104 6.79 41.14 -22.03
N PRO A 105 6.86 42.28 -21.31
CA PRO A 105 6.56 43.57 -21.91
C PRO A 105 7.66 43.90 -22.92
N ARG A 106 7.26 43.97 -24.20
CA ARG A 106 8.11 44.45 -25.30
C ARG A 106 8.75 45.78 -24.91
N ARG A 107 10.07 45.76 -24.68
CA ARG A 107 10.87 46.97 -24.58
C ARG A 107 10.95 47.61 -25.96
N THR A 108 10.68 48.90 -25.95
CA THR A 108 10.58 49.84 -27.07
C THR A 108 11.93 50.11 -27.70
#